data_AF-A0A498G4P0-F1
#
_entry.id   AF-A0A498G4P0-F1
#
_cell.length_a   1.000
_cell.length_b   1.000
_cell.length_c   1.000
_cell.angle_alpha   90.00
_cell.angle_beta   90.00
_cell.angle_gamma   90.00
#
_symmetry.space_group_name_H-M   'P 1'
#
loop_
_entity.id
_entity.type
_entity.pdbx_description
1 polymer ?
#
loop_
_entity_poly.entity_id
_entity_poly.type
_entity_poly.pdbx_seq_one_letter_code
_entity_poly.pdbx_strand_id
1 'polypeptide(L)'
;MTEGQLWKKVKDSLIDSNIILGNEYETIDVTYLQNSGNSTKVSAPGNSNEDFLSYKADFSRLLHIDMEKINVPPANLNDRVDANSIWNSLTKQLKSKGLVKDGDTITIHTSENNIPKITGKVGDNYQDNKGLMLEKRLINKITIE
;
A
#
# COMPACT_ATOMS: atom_id res chain seq x y z
N MET A 1 -4.52 -13.54 -12.77
CA MET A 1 -4.92 -13.18 -11.40
C MET A 1 -6.33 -12.63 -11.42
N THR A 2 -7.13 -12.99 -10.43
CA THR A 2 -8.45 -12.35 -10.18
C THR A 2 -8.26 -11.00 -9.48
N GLU A 3 -9.33 -10.21 -9.37
CA GLU A 3 -9.32 -8.98 -8.58
C GLU A 3 -9.03 -9.23 -7.10
N GLY A 4 -9.63 -10.28 -6.52
CA GLY A 4 -9.35 -10.68 -5.14
C GLY A 4 -7.89 -11.09 -4.92
N GLN A 5 -7.28 -11.80 -5.88
CA GLN A 5 -5.84 -12.15 -5.85
C GLN A 5 -4.94 -10.90 -5.97
N LEU A 6 -5.30 -9.95 -6.84
CA LEU A 6 -4.58 -8.68 -6.97
C LEU A 6 -4.63 -7.89 -5.65
N TRP A 7 -5.83 -7.72 -5.10
CA TRP A 7 -6.06 -7.04 -3.83
C TRP A 7 -5.28 -7.71 -2.69
N LYS A 8 -5.31 -9.04 -2.60
CA LYS A 8 -4.57 -9.78 -1.58
C LYS A 8 -3.06 -9.56 -1.69
N LYS A 9 -2.49 -9.56 -2.90
CA LYS A 9 -1.05 -9.25 -3.07
C LYS A 9 -0.69 -7.85 -2.58
N VAL A 10 -1.56 -6.86 -2.80
CA VAL A 10 -1.37 -5.51 -2.26
C VAL A 10 -1.44 -5.54 -0.74
N LYS A 11 -2.51 -6.11 -0.17
CA LYS A 11 -2.67 -6.24 1.29
C LYS A 11 -1.45 -6.90 1.93
N ASP A 12 -1.04 -8.06 1.44
CA ASP A 12 0.09 -8.81 1.98
C ASP A 12 1.36 -7.95 1.96
N SER A 13 1.57 -7.13 0.92
CA SER A 13 2.70 -6.17 0.88
C SER A 13 2.61 -5.08 1.94
N LEU A 14 1.42 -4.61 2.29
CA LEU A 14 1.22 -3.64 3.36
C LEU A 14 1.47 -4.25 4.74
N ILE A 15 1.06 -5.50 4.95
CA ILE A 15 1.31 -6.27 6.19
C ILE A 15 2.81 -6.55 6.34
N ASP A 16 3.44 -7.11 5.30
CA ASP A 16 4.88 -7.42 5.28
C ASP A 16 5.76 -6.18 5.52
N SER A 17 5.22 -5.01 5.18
CA SER A 17 5.89 -3.70 5.36
C SER A 17 5.48 -2.98 6.65
N ASN A 18 4.70 -3.64 7.51
CA ASN A 18 4.23 -3.11 8.79
C ASN A 18 3.45 -1.78 8.67
N ILE A 19 2.71 -1.58 7.57
CA ILE A 19 1.87 -0.39 7.35
C ILE A 19 0.47 -0.58 7.94
N ILE A 20 -0.04 -1.80 7.88
CA ILE A 20 -1.37 -2.21 8.39
C ILE A 20 -1.23 -3.44 9.29
N LEU A 21 -2.28 -3.77 10.03
CA LEU A 21 -2.37 -4.97 10.87
C LEU A 21 -3.08 -6.14 10.15
N GLY A 22 -3.89 -5.87 9.12
CA GLY A 22 -4.68 -6.86 8.39
C GLY A 22 -5.96 -7.28 9.12
N ASN A 23 -6.58 -6.39 9.90
CA ASN A 23 -7.82 -6.67 10.64
C ASN A 23 -9.08 -6.10 9.94
N GLU A 24 -10.25 -6.38 10.50
CA GLU A 24 -11.56 -5.93 9.99
C GLU A 24 -11.79 -4.41 10.06
N TYR A 25 -10.97 -3.68 10.83
CA TYR A 25 -11.08 -2.23 11.01
C TYR A 25 -10.17 -1.45 10.06
N GLU A 26 -9.53 -2.14 9.13
CA GLU A 26 -8.74 -1.54 8.06
C GLU A 26 -9.39 -1.85 6.72
N THR A 27 -9.72 -0.84 5.93
CA THR A 27 -10.23 -1.03 4.55
C THR A 27 -9.14 -0.64 3.57
N ILE A 28 -8.94 -1.46 2.53
CA ILE A 28 -7.91 -1.24 1.51
C ILE A 28 -8.60 -1.13 0.15
N ASP A 29 -8.42 0.03 -0.47
CA ASP A 29 -8.92 0.38 -1.80
C ASP A 29 -7.77 0.35 -2.79
N VAL A 30 -7.77 -0.62 -3.69
CA VAL A 30 -6.73 -0.76 -4.72
C VAL A 30 -7.29 -0.27 -6.04
N THR A 31 -6.74 0.84 -6.53
CA THR A 31 -7.05 1.40 -7.85
C THR A 31 -5.95 1.03 -8.82
N TYR A 32 -6.31 0.43 -9.95
CA TYR A 32 -5.37 -0.08 -10.94
C TYR A 32 -5.85 0.15 -12.37
N LEU A 33 -4.90 0.15 -13.31
CA LEU A 33 -5.16 0.26 -14.73
C LEU A 33 -5.31 -1.15 -15.33
N GLN A 34 -6.29 -1.33 -16.20
CA GLN A 34 -6.48 -2.54 -16.99
C GLN A 34 -5.71 -2.44 -18.32
N ASN A 35 -5.45 -3.57 -18.99
CA ASN A 35 -4.78 -3.58 -20.30
C ASN A 35 -5.61 -2.87 -21.39
N SER A 36 -6.93 -2.78 -21.19
CA SER A 36 -7.84 -1.96 -22.01
C SER A 36 -7.61 -0.45 -21.90
N GLY A 37 -6.85 0.01 -20.90
CA GLY A 37 -6.61 1.42 -20.59
C GLY A 37 -7.63 2.04 -19.63
N ASN A 38 -8.66 1.30 -19.20
CA ASN A 38 -9.60 1.76 -18.18
C ASN A 38 -9.01 1.58 -16.78
N SER A 39 -9.30 2.51 -15.88
CA SER A 39 -9.03 2.33 -14.45
C SER A 39 -10.23 1.67 -13.76
N THR A 40 -9.94 0.84 -12.77
CA THR A 40 -10.96 0.24 -11.91
C THR A 40 -10.45 0.15 -10.47
N LYS A 41 -11.35 -0.18 -9.53
CA LYS A 41 -11.07 -0.26 -8.11
C LYS A 41 -11.61 -1.56 -7.52
N VAL A 42 -10.81 -2.21 -6.67
CA VAL A 42 -11.24 -3.29 -5.78
C VAL A 42 -11.04 -2.88 -4.33
N SER A 43 -12.05 -3.11 -3.50
CA SER A 43 -12.08 -2.71 -2.09
C SER A 43 -12.49 -3.90 -1.22
N ALA A 44 -11.80 -4.09 -0.10
CA ALA A 44 -12.19 -5.04 0.94
C ALA A 44 -11.58 -4.69 2.30
N PRO A 45 -12.18 -5.20 3.40
CA PRO A 45 -11.57 -5.17 4.74
C PRO A 45 -10.27 -5.98 4.82
N GLY A 46 -9.32 -5.60 5.67
CA GLY A 46 -7.99 -6.18 5.80
C GLY A 46 -7.98 -7.65 6.21
N ASN A 47 -8.99 -8.10 6.96
CA ASN A 47 -9.14 -9.50 7.31
C ASN A 47 -9.72 -10.39 6.18
N SER A 48 -10.08 -9.81 5.03
CA SER A 48 -10.61 -10.56 3.88
C SER A 48 -9.56 -11.48 3.24
N ASN A 49 -10.02 -12.58 2.63
CA ASN A 49 -9.22 -13.46 1.80
C ASN A 49 -9.26 -13.02 0.32
N GLU A 50 -8.82 -13.86 -0.62
CA GLU A 50 -8.87 -13.54 -2.07
C GLU A 50 -10.16 -14.00 -2.77
N ASP A 51 -11.05 -14.71 -2.08
CA ASP A 51 -12.17 -15.43 -2.71
C ASP A 51 -13.40 -14.54 -2.95
N PHE A 52 -13.40 -13.30 -2.45
CA PHE A 52 -14.53 -12.39 -2.54
C PHE A 52 -14.80 -11.85 -3.96
N LEU A 53 -13.80 -11.90 -4.86
CA LEU A 53 -13.95 -11.49 -6.26
C LEU A 53 -13.13 -12.37 -7.22
N SER A 54 -13.84 -13.18 -7.99
CA SER A 54 -13.27 -14.15 -8.93
C SER A 54 -13.11 -13.64 -10.37
N TYR A 55 -13.56 -12.42 -10.67
CA TYR A 55 -13.38 -11.82 -11.99
C TYR A 55 -11.91 -11.59 -12.31
N LYS A 56 -11.53 -11.77 -13.58
CA LYS A 56 -10.18 -11.48 -14.04
C LYS A 56 -9.94 -9.97 -13.94
N ALA A 57 -8.87 -9.58 -13.26
CA ALA A 57 -8.53 -8.16 -13.09
C ALA A 57 -8.15 -7.47 -14.41
N ASP A 58 -7.59 -8.21 -15.37
CA ASP A 58 -6.94 -7.65 -16.57
C ASP A 58 -5.87 -6.59 -16.23
N PHE A 59 -5.18 -6.80 -15.11
CA PHE A 59 -4.20 -5.88 -14.53
C PHE A 59 -3.08 -5.50 -15.50
N SER A 60 -2.82 -4.20 -15.60
CA SER A 60 -1.69 -3.59 -16.30
C SER A 60 -0.69 -2.96 -15.33
N ARG A 61 -1.15 -2.07 -14.45
CA ARG A 61 -0.32 -1.45 -13.40
C ARG A 61 -1.15 -0.92 -12.22
N LEU A 62 -0.55 -0.79 -11.05
CA LEU A 62 -1.14 -0.07 -9.93
C LEU A 62 -1.15 1.45 -10.18
N LEU A 63 -2.14 2.14 -9.62
CA LEU A 63 -2.24 3.60 -9.66
C LEU A 63 -2.21 4.19 -8.25
N HIS A 64 -3.10 3.71 -7.37
CA HIS A 64 -3.18 4.17 -5.98
C HIS A 64 -3.66 3.05 -5.07
N ILE A 65 -3.20 3.11 -3.82
CA ILE A 65 -3.69 2.28 -2.73
C ILE A 65 -4.14 3.24 -1.64
N ASP A 66 -5.45 3.34 -1.43
CA ASP A 66 -6.03 4.12 -0.35
C ASP A 66 -6.37 3.18 0.82
N MET A 67 -6.18 3.65 2.04
CA MET A 67 -6.37 2.87 3.26
C MET A 67 -7.15 3.70 4.27
N GLU A 68 -8.19 3.09 4.83
CA GLU A 68 -8.88 3.62 5.99
C GLU A 68 -8.56 2.75 7.20
N LYS A 69 -8.24 3.37 8.34
CA LYS A 69 -7.96 2.68 9.60
C LYS A 69 -8.87 3.27 10.67
N ILE A 70 -9.92 2.55 11.02
CA ILE A 70 -10.84 2.93 12.10
C ILE A 70 -10.53 2.13 13.36
N ASN A 71 -10.97 2.61 14.52
CA ASN A 71 -10.90 1.85 15.79
C ASN A 71 -9.53 1.20 16.09
N VAL A 72 -8.42 1.89 15.77
CA VAL A 72 -7.07 1.37 16.02
C VAL A 72 -6.95 1.00 17.51
N PRO A 73 -6.58 -0.25 17.85
CA PRO A 73 -6.50 -0.68 19.25
C PRO A 73 -5.58 0.24 20.06
N PRO A 74 -5.88 0.50 21.35
CA PRO A 74 -5.04 1.35 22.19
C PRO A 74 -3.57 0.92 22.23
N ALA A 75 -3.30 -0.39 22.14
CA ALA A 75 -1.95 -0.95 22.09
C ALA A 75 -1.16 -0.56 20.84
N ASN A 76 -1.83 -0.20 19.74
CA ASN A 76 -1.22 0.14 18.45
C ASN A 76 -1.39 1.62 18.08
N LEU A 77 -2.10 2.41 18.90
CA LEU A 77 -2.44 3.80 18.59
C LEU A 77 -1.19 4.67 18.40
N ASN A 78 -0.14 4.39 19.17
CA ASN A 78 1.12 5.14 19.15
C ASN A 78 2.23 4.40 18.39
N ASP A 79 1.90 3.37 17.60
CA ASP A 79 2.92 2.65 16.84
C ASP A 79 3.55 3.59 15.80
N ARG A 80 4.88 3.67 15.86
CA ARG A 80 5.67 4.47 14.93
C ARG A 80 6.61 3.62 14.13
N VAL A 81 6.89 4.11 12.93
CA VAL A 81 7.66 3.41 11.92
C VAL A 81 8.58 4.38 11.21
N ASP A 82 9.81 3.94 10.95
CA ASP A 82 10.78 4.74 10.22
C ASP A 82 10.38 4.84 8.74
N ALA A 83 10.26 6.07 8.23
CA ALA A 83 9.80 6.37 6.89
C ALA A 83 10.67 5.71 5.81
N ASN A 84 11.99 5.76 5.98
CA ASN A 84 12.94 5.13 5.07
C ASN A 84 12.76 3.61 5.02
N SER A 85 12.67 3.00 6.20
CA SER A 85 12.53 1.55 6.34
C SER A 85 11.22 1.04 5.74
N ILE A 86 10.11 1.75 5.97
CA ILE A 86 8.82 1.40 5.37
C ILE A 86 8.84 1.54 3.86
N TRP A 87 9.36 2.65 3.34
CA TRP A 87 9.39 2.86 1.89
C TRP A 87 10.19 1.76 1.19
N ASN A 88 11.37 1.42 1.73
CA ASN A 88 12.20 0.33 1.21
C ASN A 88 11.51 -1.05 1.32
N SER A 89 10.84 -1.33 2.44
CA SER A 89 10.12 -2.60 2.60
C SER A 89 8.94 -2.71 1.62
N LEU A 90 8.11 -1.65 1.54
CA LEU A 90 6.93 -1.62 0.68
C LEU A 90 7.28 -1.81 -0.79
N THR A 91 8.25 -1.05 -1.29
CA THR A 91 8.66 -1.13 -2.70
C THR A 91 9.22 -2.50 -3.04
N LYS A 92 10.02 -3.09 -2.14
CA LYS A 92 10.52 -4.47 -2.27
C LYS A 92 9.38 -5.49 -2.32
N GLN A 93 8.38 -5.36 -1.45
CA GLN A 93 7.25 -6.31 -1.38
C GLN A 93 6.29 -6.18 -2.57
N LEU A 94 6.01 -4.97 -3.03
CA LEU A 94 5.21 -4.75 -4.23
C LEU A 94 5.93 -5.29 -5.48
N LYS A 95 7.25 -5.03 -5.59
CA LYS A 95 8.07 -5.51 -6.71
C LYS A 95 8.14 -7.04 -6.73
N SER A 96 8.40 -7.68 -5.59
CA SER A 96 8.50 -9.15 -5.50
C SER A 96 7.20 -9.86 -5.91
N LYS A 97 6.05 -9.19 -5.71
CA LYS A 97 4.72 -9.70 -6.09
C LYS A 97 4.31 -9.33 -7.52
N GLY A 98 5.17 -8.62 -8.26
CA GLY A 98 4.99 -8.21 -9.66
C GLY A 98 4.00 -7.06 -9.84
N LEU A 99 3.83 -6.21 -8.82
CA LEU A 99 2.85 -5.13 -8.82
C LEU A 99 3.42 -3.77 -9.26
N VAL A 100 4.73 -3.62 -9.15
CA VAL A 100 5.53 -2.47 -9.58
C VAL A 100 6.84 -2.96 -10.18
N LYS A 101 7.51 -2.11 -10.94
CA LYS A 101 8.77 -2.41 -11.64
C LYS A 101 9.82 -1.33 -11.36
N ASP A 102 11.07 -1.63 -11.70
CA ASP A 102 12.15 -0.65 -11.58
C ASP A 102 11.84 0.60 -12.40
N GLY A 103 12.09 1.76 -11.78
CA GLY A 103 11.80 3.08 -12.35
C GLY A 103 10.43 3.66 -11.98
N ASP A 104 9.47 2.86 -11.51
CA ASP A 104 8.18 3.37 -11.01
C ASP A 104 8.43 4.29 -9.79
N THR A 105 7.70 5.40 -9.71
CA THR A 105 7.78 6.32 -8.58
C THR A 105 6.71 5.97 -7.55
N ILE A 106 7.10 5.72 -6.30
CA ILE A 106 6.18 5.39 -5.21
C ILE A 106 6.22 6.49 -4.16
N THR A 107 5.04 6.99 -3.79
CA THR A 107 4.88 8.00 -2.75
C THR A 107 3.95 7.50 -1.65
N ILE A 108 4.43 7.54 -0.41
CA ILE A 108 3.62 7.30 0.80
C ILE A 108 3.13 8.64 1.34
N HIS A 109 1.83 8.72 1.59
CA HIS A 109 1.15 9.88 2.15
C HIS A 109 0.55 9.56 3.51
N THR A 110 0.43 10.58 4.33
CA THR A 110 -0.30 10.56 5.60
C THR A 110 -1.54 11.44 5.52
N SER A 111 -2.51 11.21 6.42
CA SER A 111 -3.72 12.01 6.56
C SER A 111 -3.44 13.44 7.04
N GLU A 112 -2.30 13.68 7.69
CA GLU A 112 -1.87 15.02 8.08
C GLU A 112 -0.96 15.65 7.02
N ASN A 113 -1.33 16.85 6.56
CA ASN A 113 -0.65 17.55 5.46
C ASN A 113 0.71 18.18 5.84
N ASN A 114 1.00 18.30 7.13
CA ASN A 114 2.27 18.83 7.66
C ASN A 114 3.40 17.78 7.68
N ILE A 115 3.07 16.50 7.52
CA ILE A 115 4.06 15.42 7.43
C ILE A 115 4.54 15.33 5.97
N PRO A 116 5.86 15.25 5.72
CA PRO A 116 6.37 15.19 4.35
C PRO A 116 5.97 13.89 3.66
N LYS A 117 5.73 13.98 2.35
CA LYS A 117 5.51 12.82 1.49
C LYS A 117 6.81 12.04 1.31
N ILE A 118 6.75 10.73 1.45
CA ILE A 118 7.93 9.86 1.31
C ILE A 118 7.94 9.30 -0.10
N THR A 119 8.77 9.88 -0.96
CA THR A 119 8.80 9.61 -2.40
C THR A 119 10.16 9.06 -2.82
N GLY A 120 10.17 8.04 -3.69
CA GLY A 120 11.39 7.49 -4.28
C GLY A 120 11.07 6.67 -5.53
N LYS A 121 12.11 6.16 -6.20
CA LYS A 121 11.96 5.27 -7.37
C LYS A 121 12.32 3.84 -7.04
N VAL A 122 11.47 2.91 -7.46
CA VAL A 122 11.71 1.46 -7.28
C VAL A 122 13.01 1.08 -7.97
N GLY A 123 13.87 0.35 -7.25
CA GLY A 123 15.18 -0.10 -7.74
C GLY A 123 16.34 0.81 -7.33
N ASP A 124 16.06 2.05 -6.93
CA ASP A 124 17.08 2.96 -6.42
C ASP A 124 17.44 2.63 -4.96
N ASN A 125 18.65 2.99 -4.55
CA ASN A 125 19.07 2.91 -3.15
C ASN A 125 18.49 4.09 -2.35
N TYR A 126 17.23 3.96 -1.93
CA TYR A 126 16.53 5.01 -1.18
C TYR A 126 17.08 5.17 0.25
N GLN A 127 17.75 6.29 0.52
CA GLN A 127 18.36 6.62 1.82
C GLN A 127 17.74 7.87 2.49
N ASP A 128 16.76 8.52 1.85
CA ASP A 128 16.12 9.73 2.38
C ASP A 128 15.16 9.41 3.53
N ASN A 129 14.81 10.43 4.32
CA ASN A 129 13.87 10.35 5.44
C ASN A 129 14.23 9.31 6.52
N LYS A 130 15.50 8.93 6.61
CA LYS A 130 16.00 8.06 7.67
C LYS A 130 15.90 8.75 9.03
N GLY A 131 15.34 8.07 10.02
CA GLY A 131 15.05 8.60 11.35
C GLY A 131 13.75 9.42 11.44
N LEU A 132 13.07 9.66 10.31
CA LEU A 132 11.75 10.27 10.33
C LEU A 132 10.71 9.23 10.74
N MET A 133 10.23 9.33 11.97
CA MET A 133 9.27 8.39 12.55
C MET A 133 7.83 8.83 12.27
N LEU A 134 7.12 8.07 11.44
CA LEU A 134 5.71 8.27 11.09
C LEU A 134 4.81 7.50 12.06
N GLU A 135 3.63 8.05 12.38
CA GLU A 135 2.59 7.27 13.06
C GLU A 135 1.88 6.36 12.05
N LYS A 136 1.85 5.04 12.31
CA LYS A 136 1.26 4.06 11.38
C LYS A 136 -0.20 4.36 11.05
N ARG A 137 -0.96 4.81 12.04
CA ARG A 137 -2.39 5.13 11.90
C ARG A 137 -2.65 6.28 10.92
N LEU A 138 -1.67 7.17 10.72
CA LEU A 138 -1.82 8.32 9.84
C LEU A 138 -1.49 7.98 8.38
N ILE A 139 -0.75 6.91 8.10
CA ILE A 139 -0.47 6.48 6.72
C ILE A 139 -1.77 5.98 6.08
N ASN A 140 -2.25 6.68 5.04
CA ASN A 140 -3.58 6.43 4.48
C ASN A 140 -3.60 6.32 2.95
N LYS A 141 -2.50 6.64 2.26
CA LYS A 141 -2.47 6.60 0.79
C LYS A 141 -1.08 6.30 0.27
N ILE A 142 -1.01 5.51 -0.81
CA ILE A 142 0.18 5.27 -1.62
C ILE A 142 -0.17 5.59 -3.08
N THR A 143 0.68 6.34 -3.78
CA THR A 143 0.52 6.61 -5.22
C THR A 143 1.69 6.03 -5.99
N ILE A 144 1.40 5.53 -7.21
CA ILE A 144 2.37 4.91 -8.11
C ILE A 144 2.31 5.59 -9.48
N GLU A 145 3.45 6.08 -9.97
CA GLU A 145 3.60 6.76 -11.26
C GLU A 145 4.61 6.06 -12.18
#